data_AF-A0A3L7YVH1-F1
#
_entry.id   AF-A0A3L7YVH1-F1
#
_cell.length_a   1.000
_cell.length_b   1.000
_cell.length_c   1.000
_cell.angle_alpha   90.00
_cell.angle_beta   90.00
_cell.angle_gamma   90.00
#
_symmetry.space_group_name_H-M   'P 1'
#
loop_
_entity.id
_entity.type
_entity.pdbx_description
1 polymer ?
#
loop_
_entity_poly.entity_id
_entity_poly.type
_entity_poly.pdbx_seq_one_letter_code
_entity_poly.pdbx_strand_id
1 'polypeptide(L)'
;MEDTLGQVPQADGIILTGPEWGYLPGITGPEDFLGPLPATAAPLATALGFDLDRLIAAQTRLVTRLRKLTREAARLGAGGGAFATTTMLGNDPGIVSWLTFRARALSKFLLAVHDVTERLGKSRGKEVKFGLNPLMPSLAPLAGYDFPGLATVCDMIVPRFGIHHRGTDGLYGLLSKWVAAMNEWSSSLWEAESFEAVGALTGLHLPSSDPAAPAGQRMLSLRDFERGYPEAFWREVMVPEARRAIAQADGYPWRVLPSVGTGRRPQGGDPVGVADFRRLLDAIKEGGVRQVVYHNYAHLTSGEWSMLSEISGTAWRPGSGTQSGYEPPDL
;
A
#
# COMPACT_ATOMS: atom_id res chain seq x y z
N MET A 1 3.07 2.29 23.66
CA MET A 1 3.46 0.87 23.56
C MET A 1 3.40 0.20 24.92
N GLU A 2 4.18 0.67 25.89
CA GLU A 2 4.21 0.10 27.25
C GLU A 2 2.83 0.08 27.91
N ASP A 3 2.12 1.21 27.93
CA ASP A 3 0.76 1.32 28.49
C ASP A 3 -0.21 0.34 27.84
N THR A 4 -0.24 0.28 26.51
CA THR A 4 -1.11 -0.61 25.74
C THR A 4 -0.84 -2.07 26.08
N LEU A 5 0.42 -2.49 26.07
CA LEU A 5 0.80 -3.86 26.43
C LEU A 5 0.57 -4.14 27.92
N GLY A 6 0.53 -3.11 28.77
CA GLY A 6 0.22 -3.24 30.21
C GLY A 6 -1.26 -3.50 30.45
N GLN A 7 -2.13 -2.86 29.66
CA GLN A 7 -3.57 -3.06 29.70
C GLN A 7 -4.02 -4.36 29.03
N VAL A 8 -3.23 -4.88 28.08
CA VAL A 8 -3.51 -6.12 27.33
C VAL A 8 -2.35 -7.12 27.51
N PRO A 9 -2.18 -7.69 28.72
CA PRO A 9 -1.02 -8.55 29.04
C PRO A 9 -0.94 -9.84 28.20
N GLN A 10 -2.07 -10.28 27.64
CA GLN A 10 -2.16 -11.41 26.72
C GLN A 10 -1.63 -11.10 25.31
N ALA A 11 -1.36 -9.84 24.99
CA ALA A 11 -0.73 -9.49 23.72
C ALA A 11 0.76 -9.85 23.75
N ASP A 12 1.23 -10.53 22.70
CA ASP A 12 2.63 -10.93 22.54
C ASP A 12 3.40 -10.02 21.59
N GLY A 13 2.79 -8.92 21.16
CA GLY A 13 3.41 -7.98 20.26
C GLY A 13 2.50 -6.82 19.91
N ILE A 14 3.03 -5.96 19.04
CA ILE A 14 2.35 -4.78 18.51
C ILE A 14 2.41 -4.82 16.99
N ILE A 15 1.35 -4.33 16.34
CA ILE A 15 1.37 -4.00 14.91
C ILE A 15 1.20 -2.49 14.82
N LEU A 16 2.15 -1.81 14.20
CA LEU A 16 2.05 -0.38 13.95
C LEU A 16 1.46 -0.10 12.57
N THR A 17 0.45 0.77 12.55
CA THR A 17 -0.04 1.42 11.34
C THR A 17 0.69 2.74 11.20
N GLY A 18 1.76 2.76 10.41
CA GLY A 18 2.65 3.91 10.30
C GLY A 18 3.77 3.95 11.36
N PRO A 19 4.57 5.04 11.42
CA PRO A 19 4.46 6.22 10.57
C PRO A 19 4.78 5.90 9.11
N GLU A 20 4.33 6.78 8.24
CA GLU A 20 4.57 6.76 6.81
C GLU A 20 4.75 8.20 6.34
N TRP A 21 5.49 8.39 5.26
CA TRP A 21 5.48 9.67 4.56
C TRP A 21 4.22 9.80 3.72
N GLY A 22 3.77 11.03 3.46
CA GLY A 22 2.70 11.28 2.51
C GLY A 22 2.92 10.60 1.16
N TYR A 23 1.88 10.00 0.61
CA TYR A 23 1.87 9.26 -0.66
C TYR A 23 0.67 9.61 -1.54
N LEU A 24 -0.22 10.49 -1.05
CA LEU A 24 -1.36 10.97 -1.80
C LEU A 24 -0.94 12.14 -2.70
N PRO A 25 -1.47 12.22 -3.92
CA PRO A 25 -1.21 13.33 -4.81
C PRO A 25 -2.24 14.45 -4.62
N GLY A 26 -1.83 15.69 -4.83
CA GLY A 26 -2.75 16.81 -5.10
C GLY A 26 -3.57 17.28 -3.89
N ILE A 27 -3.19 16.87 -2.68
CA ILE A 27 -3.79 17.34 -1.43
C ILE A 27 -2.85 18.30 -0.71
N THR A 28 -3.36 19.04 0.27
CA THR A 28 -2.53 19.86 1.17
C THR A 28 -2.49 19.19 2.53
N GLY A 29 -1.29 18.91 3.06
CA GLY A 29 -1.13 18.33 4.39
C GLY A 29 -0.01 17.29 4.49
N PRO A 30 0.11 16.60 5.63
CA PRO A 30 1.18 15.64 5.89
C PRO A 30 1.10 14.39 4.99
N GLU A 31 -0.07 14.12 4.41
CA GLU A 31 -0.30 12.98 3.51
C GLU A 31 0.10 13.28 2.04
N ASP A 32 0.42 14.53 1.70
CA ASP A 32 0.85 14.92 0.35
C ASP A 32 2.24 14.36 0.03
N PHE A 33 2.35 13.57 -1.03
CA PHE A 33 3.62 13.05 -1.55
C PHE A 33 4.57 14.18 -1.97
N LEU A 34 4.03 15.26 -2.54
CA LEU A 34 4.81 16.42 -2.97
C LEU A 34 4.82 17.52 -1.90
N GLY A 35 4.31 17.23 -0.70
CA GLY A 35 4.24 18.17 0.41
C GLY A 35 5.64 18.56 0.90
N PRO A 36 5.87 19.85 1.23
CA PRO A 36 7.20 20.33 1.58
C PRO A 36 7.77 19.58 2.78
N LEU A 37 9.06 19.25 2.74
CA LEU A 37 9.75 18.72 3.91
C LEU A 37 9.70 19.77 5.05
N PRO A 38 9.25 19.39 6.26
CA PRO A 38 9.16 20.35 7.36
C PRO A 38 10.55 20.75 7.83
N ALA A 39 10.71 21.98 8.33
CA ALA A 39 11.99 22.45 8.88
C ALA A 39 12.49 21.58 10.06
N THR A 40 11.57 20.91 10.75
CA THR A 40 11.88 19.92 11.81
C THR A 40 12.63 18.69 11.29
N ALA A 41 12.69 18.46 9.98
CA ALA A 41 13.49 17.41 9.37
C ALA A 41 15.00 17.71 9.34
N ALA A 42 15.42 18.96 9.57
CA ALA A 42 16.83 19.36 9.42
C ALA A 42 17.81 18.54 10.29
N PRO A 43 17.56 18.31 11.59
CA PRO A 43 18.47 17.50 12.41
C PRO A 43 18.58 16.06 11.91
N LEU A 44 17.46 15.50 11.44
CA LEU A 44 17.41 14.14 10.90
C LEU A 44 18.13 14.03 9.55
N ALA A 45 17.95 15.02 8.66
CA ALA A 45 18.67 15.11 7.39
C ALA A 45 20.18 15.13 7.62
N THR A 46 20.68 16.02 8.48
CA THR A 46 22.09 16.10 8.84
C THR A 46 22.60 14.78 9.42
N ALA A 47 21.86 14.18 10.36
CA ALA A 47 22.24 12.91 10.98
C ALA A 47 22.28 11.72 10.00
N LEU A 48 21.57 11.82 8.87
CA LEU A 48 21.56 10.81 7.80
C LEU A 48 22.53 11.14 6.66
N GLY A 49 23.24 12.26 6.74
CA GLY A 49 24.21 12.71 5.73
C GLY A 49 23.58 13.44 4.54
N PHE A 50 22.39 14.04 4.73
CA PHE A 50 21.71 14.83 3.71
C PHE A 50 21.72 16.32 4.06
N ASP A 51 21.71 17.15 3.02
CA ASP A 51 21.52 18.60 3.09
C ASP A 51 20.04 18.90 2.83
N LEU A 52 19.33 19.44 3.83
CA LEU A 52 17.89 19.67 3.74
C LEU A 52 17.52 20.64 2.61
N ASP A 53 18.30 21.69 2.38
CA ASP A 53 18.01 22.68 1.33
C ASP A 53 18.15 22.03 -0.06
N ARG A 54 19.14 21.14 -0.23
CA ARG A 54 19.27 20.35 -1.46
C ARG A 54 18.10 19.39 -1.65
N LEU A 55 17.59 18.79 -0.58
CA LEU A 55 16.41 17.91 -0.64
C LEU A 55 15.16 18.69 -1.05
N ILE A 56 14.93 19.87 -0.45
CA ILE A 56 13.81 20.76 -0.80
C ILE A 56 13.93 21.24 -2.26
N ALA A 57 15.13 21.61 -2.69
CA ALA A 57 15.36 22.00 -4.08
C ALA A 57 15.10 20.85 -5.06
N ALA A 58 15.49 19.62 -4.72
CA ALA A 58 15.22 18.43 -5.52
C ALA A 58 13.71 18.13 -5.62
N GLN A 59 12.99 18.20 -4.50
CA GLN A 59 11.53 18.06 -4.50
C GLN A 59 10.87 19.12 -5.38
N THR A 60 11.30 20.38 -5.29
CA THR A 60 10.78 21.47 -6.13
C THR A 60 10.99 21.20 -7.62
N ARG A 61 12.15 20.63 -7.99
CA ARG A 61 12.41 20.19 -9.37
C ARG A 61 11.54 19.01 -9.78
N LEU A 62 11.30 18.03 -8.90
CA LEU A 62 10.35 16.93 -9.14
C LEU A 62 8.94 17.45 -9.41
N VAL A 63 8.42 18.35 -8.56
CA VAL A 63 7.11 18.99 -8.75
C VAL A 63 7.04 19.69 -10.10
N THR A 64 8.05 20.48 -10.42
CA THR A 64 8.14 21.19 -11.71
C THR A 64 8.17 20.23 -12.88
N ARG A 65 8.89 19.10 -12.73
CA ARG A 65 9.02 18.08 -13.77
C ARG A 65 7.69 17.38 -14.02
N LEU A 66 6.99 16.94 -12.98
CA LEU A 66 5.68 16.28 -13.10
C LEU A 66 4.63 17.21 -13.72
N ARG A 67 4.60 18.50 -13.31
CA ARG A 67 3.70 19.52 -13.88
C ARG A 67 4.00 19.89 -15.34
N LYS A 68 5.21 19.58 -15.82
CA LYS A 68 5.62 19.85 -17.21
C LYS A 68 5.86 18.57 -18.00
N LEU A 69 5.36 17.43 -17.50
CA LEU A 69 5.59 16.14 -18.14
C LEU A 69 4.87 16.09 -19.49
N THR A 70 5.61 15.76 -20.54
CA THR A 70 5.06 15.66 -21.90
C THR A 70 4.53 14.25 -22.18
N ARG A 71 3.62 14.13 -23.15
CA ARG A 71 3.08 12.84 -23.62
C ARG A 71 4.18 11.87 -24.05
N GLU A 72 5.17 12.36 -24.78
CA GLU A 72 6.30 11.56 -25.24
C GLU A 72 7.11 11.02 -24.05
N ALA A 73 7.42 11.86 -23.07
CA ALA A 73 8.16 11.44 -21.88
C ALA A 73 7.40 10.39 -21.06
N ALA A 74 6.07 10.55 -20.91
CA ALA A 74 5.22 9.58 -20.23
C ALA A 74 5.20 8.21 -20.94
N ARG A 75 5.01 8.21 -22.27
CA ARG A 75 5.00 6.98 -23.08
C ARG A 75 6.35 6.26 -23.09
N LEU A 76 7.45 7.01 -23.23
CA LEU A 76 8.80 6.44 -23.18
C LEU A 76 9.10 5.83 -21.80
N GLY A 77 8.66 6.48 -20.72
CA GLY A 77 8.82 5.98 -19.36
C GLY A 77 8.15 4.62 -19.15
N ALA A 78 6.88 4.49 -19.56
CA ALA A 78 6.08 3.31 -19.25
C ALA A 78 6.44 2.03 -20.04
N GLY A 79 7.10 2.19 -21.19
CA GLY A 79 7.57 1.07 -22.02
C GLY A 79 9.01 0.62 -21.72
N GLY A 80 9.80 1.43 -21.01
CA GLY A 80 11.26 1.23 -20.92
C GLY A 80 11.80 0.77 -19.56
N GLY A 81 10.91 0.45 -18.60
CA GLY A 81 11.30 -0.02 -17.26
C GLY A 81 11.98 1.04 -16.38
N ALA A 82 12.67 0.60 -15.33
CA ALA A 82 13.16 1.48 -14.27
C ALA A 82 14.06 2.64 -14.76
N PHE A 83 14.95 2.38 -15.73
CA PHE A 83 15.84 3.42 -16.26
C PHE A 83 15.09 4.44 -17.14
N ALA A 84 14.05 4.00 -17.87
CA ALA A 84 13.19 4.93 -18.59
C ALA A 84 12.35 5.79 -17.64
N THR A 85 11.89 5.22 -16.52
CA THR A 85 11.26 6.00 -15.43
C THR A 85 12.23 7.07 -14.90
N THR A 86 13.51 6.77 -14.69
CA THR A 86 14.47 7.81 -14.26
C THR A 86 14.62 8.93 -15.29
N THR A 87 14.55 8.61 -16.58
CA THR A 87 14.56 9.62 -17.66
C THR A 87 13.28 10.45 -17.67
N MET A 88 12.12 9.83 -17.44
CA MET A 88 10.83 10.52 -17.24
C MET A 88 10.94 11.56 -16.11
N LEU A 89 11.63 11.20 -15.02
CA LEU A 89 11.90 12.07 -13.86
C LEU A 89 13.07 13.06 -14.07
N GLY A 90 13.69 13.07 -15.26
CA GLY A 90 14.73 14.03 -15.63
C GLY A 90 16.16 13.62 -15.27
N ASN A 91 16.41 12.35 -14.92
CA ASN A 91 17.71 11.83 -14.51
C ASN A 91 18.38 12.67 -13.41
N ASP A 92 17.58 13.21 -12.49
CA ASP A 92 18.04 14.10 -11.44
C ASP A 92 18.48 13.29 -10.19
N PRO A 93 19.79 13.26 -9.86
CA PRO A 93 20.28 12.53 -8.70
C PRO A 93 19.76 13.10 -7.37
N GLY A 94 19.34 14.36 -7.35
CA GLY A 94 18.68 14.96 -6.20
C GLY A 94 17.33 14.33 -5.89
N ILE A 95 16.57 13.92 -6.92
CA ILE A 95 15.28 13.24 -6.73
C ILE A 95 15.50 11.86 -6.10
N VAL A 96 16.52 11.13 -6.58
CA VAL A 96 16.94 9.86 -5.96
C VAL A 96 17.35 10.08 -4.50
N SER A 97 18.11 11.14 -4.22
CA SER A 97 18.52 11.50 -2.86
C SER A 97 17.31 11.83 -1.97
N TRP A 98 16.29 12.50 -2.50
CA TRP A 98 15.05 12.81 -1.78
C TRP A 98 14.23 11.57 -1.45
N LEU A 99 14.03 10.66 -2.40
CA LEU A 99 13.38 9.37 -2.14
C LEU A 99 14.17 8.54 -1.12
N THR A 100 15.50 8.52 -1.24
CA THR A 100 16.39 7.81 -0.30
C THR A 100 16.33 8.41 1.10
N PHE A 101 16.26 9.74 1.24
CA PHE A 101 16.09 10.38 2.53
C PHE A 101 14.79 9.93 3.20
N ARG A 102 13.67 9.93 2.47
CA ARG A 102 12.37 9.48 3.00
C ARG A 102 12.45 8.04 3.51
N ALA A 103 13.04 7.16 2.72
CA ALA A 103 13.28 5.77 3.09
C ALA A 103 14.11 5.64 4.38
N ARG A 104 15.29 6.27 4.41
CA ARG A 104 16.22 6.17 5.55
C ARG A 104 15.70 6.83 6.81
N ALA A 105 14.94 7.92 6.68
CA ALA A 105 14.27 8.58 7.78
C ALA A 105 13.25 7.64 8.44
N LEU A 106 12.44 6.95 7.64
CA LEU A 106 11.46 6.00 8.15
C LEU A 106 12.14 4.76 8.75
N SER A 107 13.14 4.18 8.08
CA SER A 107 13.90 3.05 8.61
C SER A 107 14.57 3.37 9.95
N LYS A 108 15.11 4.58 10.12
CA LYS A 108 15.68 5.02 11.41
C LYS A 108 14.63 5.08 12.52
N PHE A 109 13.41 5.54 12.22
CA PHE A 109 12.31 5.51 13.18
C PHE A 109 11.95 4.07 13.58
N LEU A 110 11.81 3.18 12.59
CA LEU A 110 11.40 1.80 12.81
C LEU A 110 12.46 0.99 13.58
N LEU A 111 13.74 1.27 13.36
CA LEU A 111 14.84 0.75 14.19
C LEU A 111 14.69 1.19 15.65
N ALA A 112 14.39 2.46 15.90
CA ALA A 112 14.17 2.95 17.26
C ALA A 112 12.95 2.29 17.92
N VAL A 113 11.89 1.99 17.16
CA VAL A 113 10.74 1.21 17.64
C VAL A 113 11.14 -0.22 18.00
N HIS A 114 11.89 -0.89 17.12
CA HIS A 114 12.40 -2.23 17.40
C HIS A 114 13.25 -2.26 18.68
N ASP A 115 14.12 -1.27 18.88
CA ASP A 115 14.90 -1.16 20.13
C ASP A 115 14.01 -0.97 21.37
N VAL A 116 12.86 -0.28 21.22
CA VAL A 116 11.86 -0.15 22.29
C VAL A 116 11.19 -1.49 22.57
N THR A 117 10.78 -2.25 21.55
CA THR A 117 10.15 -3.56 21.74
C THR A 117 11.10 -4.55 22.42
N GLU A 118 12.38 -4.54 22.05
CA GLU A 118 13.43 -5.34 22.70
C GLU A 118 13.58 -4.99 24.19
N ARG A 119 13.61 -3.69 24.54
CA ARG A 119 13.70 -3.26 25.95
C ARG A 119 12.45 -3.65 26.75
N LEU A 120 11.27 -3.51 26.14
CA LEU A 120 10.01 -3.92 26.77
C LEU A 120 9.94 -5.43 26.98
N GLY A 121 10.44 -6.21 26.03
CA GLY A 121 10.49 -7.65 26.19
C GLY A 121 11.39 -8.07 27.36
N LYS A 122 12.57 -7.46 27.47
CA LYS A 122 13.49 -7.67 28.60
C LYS A 122 12.88 -7.28 29.93
N SER A 123 12.21 -6.13 30.03
CA SER A 123 11.59 -5.69 31.30
C SER A 123 10.41 -6.56 31.74
N ARG A 124 9.72 -7.20 30.77
CA ARG A 124 8.56 -8.07 31.01
C ARG A 124 8.92 -9.54 31.21
N GLY A 125 10.16 -9.94 30.91
CA GLY A 125 10.57 -11.34 30.91
C GLY A 125 9.88 -12.18 29.83
N LYS A 126 9.36 -11.57 28.77
CA LYS A 126 8.78 -12.26 27.60
C LYS A 126 9.10 -11.50 26.31
N GLU A 127 9.24 -12.22 25.20
CA GLU A 127 9.43 -11.60 23.88
C GLU A 127 8.23 -10.69 23.53
N VAL A 128 8.50 -9.55 22.89
CA VAL A 128 7.49 -8.63 22.38
C VAL A 128 7.72 -8.46 20.88
N LYS A 129 6.85 -9.07 20.07
CA LYS A 129 6.96 -9.04 18.61
C LYS A 129 6.59 -7.68 18.04
N PHE A 130 7.28 -7.29 16.97
CA PHE A 130 7.02 -6.07 16.22
C PHE A 130 6.53 -6.38 14.81
N GLY A 131 5.29 -5.98 14.53
CA GLY A 131 4.71 -5.97 13.19
C GLY A 131 4.53 -4.56 12.64
N LEU A 132 4.60 -4.44 11.32
CA LEU A 132 4.34 -3.20 10.59
C LEU A 132 3.25 -3.42 9.54
N ASN A 133 2.32 -2.48 9.42
CA ASN A 133 1.28 -2.48 8.40
C ASN A 133 1.60 -1.41 7.33
N PRO A 134 2.42 -1.71 6.30
CA PRO A 134 2.69 -0.79 5.20
C PRO A 134 1.60 -0.87 4.11
N LEU A 135 1.64 0.03 3.12
CA LEU A 135 0.95 -0.17 1.84
C LEU A 135 1.41 -1.47 1.15
N MET A 136 0.66 -1.92 0.15
CA MET A 136 1.07 -3.07 -0.67
C MET A 136 2.45 -2.86 -1.33
N PRO A 137 3.18 -3.95 -1.67
CA PRO A 137 4.57 -3.91 -2.12
C PRO A 137 4.92 -2.85 -3.16
N SER A 138 4.11 -2.71 -4.21
CA SER A 138 4.38 -1.74 -5.29
C SER A 138 4.12 -0.28 -4.89
N LEU A 139 3.33 -0.04 -3.85
CA LEU A 139 2.95 1.30 -3.39
C LEU A 139 3.73 1.76 -2.15
N ALA A 140 4.24 0.84 -1.33
CA ALA A 140 4.95 1.19 -0.11
C ALA A 140 6.18 2.11 -0.29
N PRO A 141 6.96 2.02 -1.39
CA PRO A 141 8.03 2.99 -1.65
C PRO A 141 7.52 4.44 -1.77
N LEU A 142 6.28 4.65 -2.23
CA LEU A 142 5.68 6.00 -2.25
C LEU A 142 5.50 6.56 -0.85
N ALA A 143 5.29 5.72 0.16
CA ALA A 143 5.18 6.07 1.57
C ALA A 143 6.55 6.07 2.30
N GLY A 144 7.64 5.82 1.57
CA GLY A 144 8.99 5.76 2.11
C GLY A 144 9.33 4.45 2.82
N TYR A 145 8.59 3.37 2.60
CA TYR A 145 8.97 2.06 3.13
C TYR A 145 10.10 1.45 2.30
N ASP A 146 11.14 0.98 2.98
CA ASP A 146 12.26 0.22 2.42
C ASP A 146 12.23 -1.21 2.93
N PHE A 147 11.64 -2.12 2.14
CA PHE A 147 11.35 -3.49 2.58
C PHE A 147 12.57 -4.31 2.99
N PRO A 148 13.71 -4.30 2.26
CA PRO A 148 14.95 -4.90 2.75
C PRO A 148 15.33 -4.40 4.15
N GLY A 149 15.16 -3.11 4.43
CA GLY A 149 15.32 -2.56 5.78
C GLY A 149 14.26 -3.07 6.75
N LEU A 150 12.98 -3.09 6.35
CA LEU A 150 11.86 -3.56 7.18
C LEU A 150 12.04 -5.01 7.63
N ALA A 151 12.50 -5.88 6.74
CA ALA A 151 12.68 -7.29 7.02
C ALA A 151 13.74 -7.54 8.12
N THR A 152 14.64 -6.59 8.36
CA THR A 152 15.62 -6.71 9.46
C THR A 152 15.07 -6.35 10.84
N VAL A 153 13.96 -5.61 10.90
CA VAL A 153 13.43 -5.05 12.16
C VAL A 153 12.04 -5.57 12.55
N CYS A 154 11.23 -5.99 11.58
CA CYS A 154 9.87 -6.45 11.81
C CYS A 154 9.82 -7.97 11.87
N ASP A 155 9.25 -8.54 12.93
CA ASP A 155 8.92 -9.97 12.97
C ASP A 155 7.84 -10.33 11.95
N MET A 156 6.93 -9.39 11.68
CA MET A 156 5.81 -9.58 10.76
C MET A 156 5.55 -8.33 9.89
N ILE A 157 5.33 -8.54 8.60
CA ILE A 157 4.93 -7.52 7.64
C ILE A 157 3.48 -7.77 7.27
N VAL A 158 2.65 -6.75 7.46
CA VAL A 158 1.20 -6.83 7.34
C VAL A 158 0.76 -5.92 6.19
N PRO A 159 1.10 -6.16 4.91
CA PRO A 159 0.83 -5.20 3.85
C PRO A 159 -0.67 -4.99 3.62
N ARG A 160 -1.11 -3.76 3.36
CA ARG A 160 -2.52 -3.41 3.08
C ARG A 160 -2.92 -3.84 1.67
N PHE A 161 -3.66 -4.94 1.56
CA PHE A 161 -4.23 -5.46 0.30
C PHE A 161 -5.68 -4.96 0.14
N GLY A 162 -5.86 -3.64 0.16
CA GLY A 162 -7.16 -3.01 -0.07
C GLY A 162 -7.39 -2.79 -1.56
N ILE A 163 -8.39 -3.47 -2.15
CA ILE A 163 -8.70 -3.30 -3.58
C ILE A 163 -9.74 -2.22 -3.86
N HIS A 164 -10.46 -1.77 -2.83
CA HIS A 164 -11.64 -0.92 -2.94
C HIS A 164 -11.44 0.33 -3.82
N HIS A 165 -12.54 0.74 -4.43
CA HIS A 165 -12.66 2.02 -5.11
C HIS A 165 -12.78 3.15 -4.11
N ARG A 166 -12.38 4.37 -4.53
CA ARG A 166 -12.47 5.59 -3.72
C ARG A 166 -11.78 5.38 -2.35
N GLY A 167 -12.03 6.23 -1.34
CA GLY A 167 -11.34 6.15 -0.05
C GLY A 167 -9.86 6.54 -0.13
N THR A 168 -9.09 6.32 0.95
CA THR A 168 -7.71 6.82 1.06
C THR A 168 -6.68 5.87 0.45
N ASP A 169 -6.71 4.58 0.85
CA ASP A 169 -5.61 3.63 0.60
C ASP A 169 -5.99 2.46 -0.32
N GLY A 170 -7.23 2.42 -0.83
CA GLY A 170 -7.65 1.39 -1.78
C GLY A 170 -6.86 1.50 -3.08
N LEU A 171 -6.43 0.38 -3.65
CA LEU A 171 -5.57 0.35 -4.84
C LEU A 171 -6.16 1.17 -5.99
N TYR A 172 -7.42 0.92 -6.33
CA TYR A 172 -8.11 1.67 -7.39
C TYR A 172 -8.39 3.13 -6.98
N GLY A 173 -8.76 3.39 -5.73
CA GLY A 173 -8.92 4.74 -5.20
C GLY A 173 -7.64 5.58 -5.25
N LEU A 174 -6.49 5.01 -4.89
CA LEU A 174 -5.21 5.67 -4.88
C LEU A 174 -4.69 5.92 -6.29
N LEU A 175 -4.73 4.90 -7.16
CA LEU A 175 -4.26 5.04 -8.54
C LEU A 175 -5.11 6.03 -9.34
N SER A 176 -6.44 6.04 -9.15
CA SER A 176 -7.31 7.03 -9.80
C SER A 176 -6.99 8.46 -9.38
N LYS A 177 -6.68 8.72 -8.10
CA LYS A 177 -6.21 10.04 -7.64
C LYS A 177 -4.88 10.43 -8.28
N TRP A 178 -3.93 9.50 -8.40
CA TRP A 178 -2.65 9.77 -9.08
C TRP A 178 -2.84 10.09 -10.56
N VAL A 179 -3.68 9.34 -11.26
CA VAL A 179 -3.99 9.61 -12.67
C VAL A 179 -4.69 10.96 -12.83
N ALA A 180 -5.68 11.26 -11.97
CA ALA A 180 -6.39 12.53 -11.99
C ALA A 180 -5.44 13.71 -11.71
N ALA A 181 -4.59 13.60 -10.70
CA ALA A 181 -3.61 14.62 -10.37
C ALA A 181 -2.59 14.84 -11.49
N MET A 182 -2.11 13.78 -12.15
CA MET A 182 -1.22 13.92 -13.32
C MET A 182 -1.88 14.67 -14.48
N ASN A 183 -3.15 14.35 -14.75
CA ASN A 183 -3.95 15.03 -15.78
C ASN A 183 -4.16 16.52 -15.43
N GLU A 184 -4.43 16.83 -14.16
CA GLU A 184 -4.57 18.21 -13.68
C GLU A 184 -3.25 19.00 -13.72
N TRP A 185 -2.15 18.37 -13.31
CA TRP A 185 -0.84 19.03 -13.19
C TRP A 185 -0.21 19.38 -14.52
N SER A 186 -0.39 18.54 -15.54
CA SER A 186 0.19 18.74 -16.87
C SER A 186 -0.88 18.92 -17.91
N SER A 187 -1.04 20.15 -18.39
CA SER A 187 -1.96 20.50 -19.49
C SER A 187 -1.64 19.81 -20.82
N SER A 188 -0.50 19.13 -20.92
CA SER A 188 -0.10 18.42 -22.14
C SER A 188 -0.45 16.94 -22.14
N LEU A 189 -0.70 16.33 -20.98
CA LEU A 189 -1.02 14.91 -20.88
C LEU A 189 -2.49 14.66 -21.20
N TRP A 190 -2.77 13.55 -21.90
CA TRP A 190 -4.12 12.98 -21.91
C TRP A 190 -4.19 11.87 -20.87
N GLU A 191 -5.42 11.45 -20.58
CA GLU A 191 -5.72 10.44 -19.56
C GLU A 191 -4.87 9.16 -19.75
N ALA A 192 -4.76 8.67 -20.99
CA ALA A 192 -3.93 7.51 -21.32
C ALA A 192 -2.45 7.70 -20.93
N GLU A 193 -1.86 8.87 -21.21
CA GLU A 193 -0.47 9.13 -20.81
C GLU A 193 -0.31 9.35 -19.31
N SER A 194 -1.36 9.83 -18.62
CA SER A 194 -1.36 9.87 -17.16
C SER A 194 -1.33 8.46 -16.56
N PHE A 195 -2.06 7.49 -17.12
CA PHE A 195 -1.94 6.07 -16.74
C PHE A 195 -0.53 5.54 -16.95
N GLU A 196 0.07 5.83 -18.10
CA GLU A 196 1.44 5.39 -18.39
C GLU A 196 2.46 6.00 -17.41
N ALA A 197 2.35 7.30 -17.10
CA ALA A 197 3.21 7.96 -16.13
C ALA A 197 3.04 7.38 -14.71
N VAL A 198 1.80 7.13 -14.27
CA VAL A 198 1.52 6.53 -12.95
C VAL A 198 2.00 5.08 -12.88
N GLY A 199 1.83 4.30 -13.95
CA GLY A 199 2.37 2.95 -14.04
C GLY A 199 3.89 2.94 -13.98
N ALA A 200 4.57 3.89 -14.64
CA ALA A 200 6.02 4.04 -14.57
C ALA A 200 6.51 4.41 -13.15
N LEU A 201 5.76 5.23 -12.42
CA LEU A 201 6.07 5.64 -11.03
C LEU A 201 5.88 4.51 -10.01
N THR A 202 4.83 3.72 -10.17
CA THR A 202 4.40 2.71 -9.18
C THR A 202 4.83 1.30 -9.54
N GLY A 203 5.19 1.05 -10.80
CA GLY A 203 5.38 -0.31 -11.33
C GLY A 203 4.07 -1.08 -11.53
N LEU A 204 2.91 -0.45 -11.38
CA LEU A 204 1.60 -1.06 -11.53
C LEU A 204 0.96 -0.66 -12.86
N HIS A 205 0.89 -1.63 -13.77
CA HIS A 205 0.11 -1.52 -15.00
C HIS A 205 -1.14 -2.37 -14.85
N LEU A 206 -2.29 -1.71 -14.65
CA LEU A 206 -3.55 -2.40 -14.50
C LEU A 206 -4.05 -2.93 -15.85
N PRO A 207 -4.57 -4.16 -15.92
CA PRO A 207 -5.25 -4.65 -17.12
C PRO A 207 -6.55 -3.88 -17.36
N SER A 208 -6.93 -3.70 -18.62
CA SER A 208 -8.20 -3.07 -18.97
C SER A 208 -9.37 -3.90 -18.45
N SER A 209 -10.37 -3.20 -17.91
CA SER A 209 -11.66 -3.77 -17.50
C SER A 209 -12.72 -3.69 -18.61
N ASP A 210 -12.37 -3.15 -19.79
CA ASP A 210 -13.26 -3.15 -20.95
C ASP A 210 -13.33 -4.56 -21.55
N PRO A 211 -14.50 -5.22 -21.58
CA PRO A 211 -14.64 -6.55 -22.16
C PRO A 211 -14.33 -6.62 -23.66
N ALA A 212 -14.34 -5.48 -24.36
CA ALA A 212 -14.00 -5.37 -25.77
C ALA A 212 -12.49 -5.12 -26.02
N ALA A 213 -11.71 -4.86 -24.98
CA ALA A 213 -10.28 -4.64 -25.11
C ALA A 213 -9.55 -5.94 -25.50
N PRO A 214 -8.54 -5.90 -26.40
CA PRO A 214 -7.70 -7.05 -26.68
C PRO A 214 -6.97 -7.54 -25.42
N ALA A 215 -6.70 -8.85 -25.40
CA ALA A 215 -5.93 -9.45 -24.31
C ALA A 215 -4.57 -8.73 -24.12
N GLY A 216 -4.24 -8.43 -22.86
CA GLY A 216 -3.02 -7.70 -22.51
C GLY A 216 -3.11 -6.18 -22.67
N GLN A 217 -4.25 -5.63 -23.12
CA GLN A 217 -4.45 -4.18 -23.09
C GLN A 217 -4.49 -3.68 -21.65
N ARG A 218 -3.75 -2.58 -21.40
CA ARG A 218 -3.72 -1.88 -20.13
C ARG A 218 -4.90 -0.92 -20.00
N MET A 219 -5.25 -0.61 -18.75
CA MET A 219 -6.19 0.44 -18.41
C MET A 219 -5.64 1.80 -18.86
N LEU A 220 -6.45 2.57 -19.59
CA LEU A 220 -6.07 3.89 -20.11
C LEU A 220 -7.14 4.95 -19.84
N SER A 221 -8.21 4.59 -19.11
CA SER A 221 -9.25 5.53 -18.70
C SER A 221 -9.68 5.35 -17.25
N LEU A 222 -9.94 6.46 -16.55
CA LEU A 222 -10.56 6.52 -15.24
C LEU A 222 -11.92 5.83 -15.22
N ARG A 223 -12.63 5.81 -16.36
CA ARG A 223 -13.90 5.08 -16.49
C ARG A 223 -13.74 3.57 -16.32
N ASP A 224 -12.57 3.03 -16.65
CA ASP A 224 -12.31 1.60 -16.53
C ASP A 224 -12.32 1.16 -15.06
N PHE A 225 -11.96 2.03 -14.11
CA PHE A 225 -12.14 1.72 -12.70
C PHE A 225 -13.61 1.39 -12.40
N GLU A 226 -14.58 2.14 -12.91
CA GLU A 226 -16.01 1.92 -12.60
C GLU A 226 -16.61 0.59 -13.12
N ARG A 227 -15.84 -0.22 -13.86
CA ARG A 227 -16.29 -1.50 -14.42
C ARG A 227 -15.93 -2.72 -13.56
N GLY A 228 -15.23 -2.52 -12.44
CA GLY A 228 -14.79 -3.59 -11.54
C GLY A 228 -13.48 -4.24 -11.97
N TYR A 229 -13.24 -5.47 -11.50
CA TYR A 229 -11.96 -6.17 -11.66
C TYR A 229 -12.03 -7.24 -12.77
N PRO A 230 -11.28 -7.10 -13.88
CA PRO A 230 -11.18 -8.16 -14.89
C PRO A 230 -10.44 -9.38 -14.31
N GLU A 231 -10.59 -10.57 -14.92
CA GLU A 231 -9.88 -11.77 -14.45
C GLU A 231 -8.35 -11.57 -14.42
N ALA A 232 -7.82 -10.88 -15.43
CA ALA A 232 -6.41 -10.54 -15.52
C ALA A 232 -5.90 -9.74 -14.31
N PHE A 233 -6.75 -8.94 -13.64
CA PHE A 233 -6.34 -8.17 -12.46
C PHE A 233 -5.84 -9.09 -11.34
N TRP A 234 -6.54 -10.18 -11.08
CA TRP A 234 -6.17 -11.12 -10.02
C TRP A 234 -4.83 -11.80 -10.33
N ARG A 235 -4.69 -12.30 -11.56
CA ARG A 235 -3.52 -13.05 -12.01
C ARG A 235 -2.28 -12.18 -12.23
N GLU A 236 -2.44 -10.99 -12.78
CA GLU A 236 -1.33 -10.13 -13.24
C GLU A 236 -0.97 -9.04 -12.23
N VAL A 237 -1.87 -8.73 -11.28
CA VAL A 237 -1.61 -7.75 -10.22
C VAL A 237 -1.56 -8.43 -8.86
N MET A 238 -2.66 -9.03 -8.40
CA MET A 238 -2.74 -9.47 -7.00
C MET A 238 -1.86 -10.68 -6.67
N VAL A 239 -1.76 -11.66 -7.56
CA VAL A 239 -0.85 -12.82 -7.38
C VAL A 239 0.63 -12.36 -7.32
N PRO A 240 1.14 -11.54 -8.27
CA PRO A 240 2.49 -10.98 -8.18
C PRO A 240 2.72 -10.12 -6.93
N GLU A 241 1.75 -9.32 -6.50
CA GLU A 241 1.89 -8.51 -5.28
C GLU A 241 2.01 -9.39 -4.02
N ALA A 242 1.25 -10.47 -3.92
CA ALA A 242 1.42 -11.44 -2.84
C ALA A 242 2.81 -12.09 -2.87
N ARG A 243 3.33 -12.45 -4.04
CA ARG A 243 4.71 -12.96 -4.20
C ARG A 243 5.76 -11.92 -3.80
N ARG A 244 5.57 -10.65 -4.21
CA ARG A 244 6.47 -9.55 -3.83
C ARG A 244 6.47 -9.33 -2.33
N ALA A 245 5.33 -9.41 -1.65
CA ALA A 245 5.26 -9.28 -0.20
C ALA A 245 6.11 -10.36 0.51
N ILE A 246 6.07 -11.61 0.03
CA ILE A 246 6.92 -12.70 0.56
C ILE A 246 8.40 -12.40 0.29
N ALA A 247 8.75 -12.00 -0.93
CA ALA A 247 10.13 -11.65 -1.27
C ALA A 247 10.66 -10.50 -0.39
N GLN A 248 9.80 -9.55 -0.05
CA GLN A 248 10.08 -8.41 0.82
C GLN A 248 10.19 -8.79 2.31
N ALA A 249 9.73 -9.97 2.71
CA ALA A 249 9.84 -10.51 4.07
C ALA A 249 10.94 -11.58 4.16
N ASP A 250 12.07 -11.35 3.50
CA ASP A 250 13.20 -12.30 3.35
C ASP A 250 12.81 -13.66 2.76
N GLY A 251 11.74 -13.72 1.97
CA GLY A 251 11.25 -14.95 1.37
C GLY A 251 10.46 -15.85 2.31
N TYR A 252 10.12 -15.41 3.53
CA TYR A 252 9.41 -16.22 4.52
C TYR A 252 7.89 -15.96 4.51
N PRO A 253 7.06 -16.89 3.99
CA PRO A 253 5.63 -16.65 3.85
C PRO A 253 4.88 -16.49 5.18
N TRP A 254 5.40 -17.05 6.28
CA TRP A 254 4.79 -16.94 7.61
C TRP A 254 5.05 -15.59 8.29
N ARG A 255 5.96 -14.77 7.76
CA ARG A 255 6.19 -13.40 8.22
C ARG A 255 5.26 -12.40 7.51
N VAL A 256 4.45 -12.86 6.54
CA VAL A 256 3.55 -12.00 5.78
C VAL A 256 2.11 -12.29 6.17
N LEU A 257 1.41 -11.24 6.62
CA LEU A 257 0.01 -11.31 7.01
C LEU A 257 -0.77 -10.18 6.33
N PRO A 258 -1.14 -10.28 5.04
CA PRO A 258 -1.81 -9.20 4.34
C PRO A 258 -3.09 -8.79 5.06
N SER A 259 -3.24 -7.48 5.26
CA SER A 259 -4.46 -6.90 5.81
C SER A 259 -5.44 -6.65 4.69
N VAL A 260 -6.60 -7.28 4.78
CA VAL A 260 -7.68 -7.18 3.79
C VAL A 260 -8.92 -6.59 4.46
N GLY A 261 -9.62 -5.70 3.75
CA GLY A 261 -10.85 -5.09 4.25
C GLY A 261 -11.79 -4.78 3.10
N THR A 262 -12.98 -5.40 3.12
CA THR A 262 -13.96 -5.37 2.02
C THR A 262 -15.35 -4.92 2.46
N GLY A 263 -15.57 -4.72 3.77
CA GLY A 263 -16.87 -4.46 4.38
C GLY A 263 -17.57 -3.17 3.97
N ARG A 264 -18.46 -2.64 4.84
CA ARG A 264 -19.37 -1.54 4.47
C ARG A 264 -18.67 -0.22 4.13
N ARG A 265 -17.50 0.06 4.71
CA ARG A 265 -16.71 1.29 4.49
C ARG A 265 -15.22 1.03 4.68
N PRO A 266 -14.55 0.28 3.80
CA PRO A 266 -13.15 -0.04 3.94
C PRO A 266 -12.32 1.24 3.80
N GLN A 267 -11.90 1.82 4.93
CA GLN A 267 -11.07 3.04 4.96
C GLN A 267 -11.66 4.21 4.15
N GLY A 268 -12.99 4.37 4.24
CA GLY A 268 -13.74 5.41 3.53
C GLY A 268 -13.97 5.13 2.04
N GLY A 269 -13.53 3.99 1.53
CA GLY A 269 -13.81 3.53 0.17
C GLY A 269 -15.15 2.82 0.01
N ASP A 270 -15.41 2.40 -1.22
CA ASP A 270 -16.60 1.65 -1.59
C ASP A 270 -16.53 0.20 -1.08
N PRO A 271 -17.67 -0.39 -0.69
CA PRO A 271 -17.74 -1.80 -0.36
C PRO A 271 -17.25 -2.69 -1.49
N VAL A 272 -16.58 -3.79 -1.14
CA VAL A 272 -16.15 -4.82 -2.09
C VAL A 272 -17.06 -6.02 -1.90
N GLY A 273 -17.67 -6.48 -3.00
CA GLY A 273 -18.57 -7.63 -2.96
C GLY A 273 -17.88 -8.92 -2.53
N VAL A 274 -18.64 -9.84 -1.92
CA VAL A 274 -18.13 -11.13 -1.41
C VAL A 274 -17.42 -11.95 -2.49
N ALA A 275 -17.89 -11.88 -3.74
CA ALA A 275 -17.26 -12.58 -4.87
C ALA A 275 -15.83 -12.07 -5.16
N ASP A 276 -15.64 -10.75 -5.18
CA ASP A 276 -14.31 -10.16 -5.39
C ASP A 276 -13.43 -10.32 -4.14
N PHE A 277 -14.03 -10.31 -2.94
CA PHE A 277 -13.29 -10.64 -1.73
C PHE A 277 -12.74 -12.08 -1.78
N ARG A 278 -13.56 -13.06 -2.21
CA ARG A 278 -13.10 -14.45 -2.39
C ARG A 278 -11.98 -14.53 -3.42
N ARG A 279 -12.10 -13.85 -4.56
CA ARG A 279 -11.05 -13.80 -5.59
C ARG A 279 -9.75 -13.16 -5.09
N LEU A 280 -9.83 -12.13 -4.25
CA LEU A 280 -8.67 -11.55 -3.58
C LEU A 280 -7.96 -12.58 -2.70
N LEU A 281 -8.70 -13.32 -1.87
CA LEU A 281 -8.13 -14.37 -1.02
C LEU A 281 -7.52 -15.51 -1.83
N ASP A 282 -8.16 -15.91 -2.92
CA ASP A 282 -7.65 -16.93 -3.83
C ASP A 282 -6.35 -16.46 -4.51
N ALA A 283 -6.28 -15.21 -4.95
CA ALA A 283 -5.07 -14.62 -5.54
C ALA A 283 -3.92 -14.50 -4.51
N ILE A 284 -4.22 -14.09 -3.27
CA ILE A 284 -3.24 -14.05 -2.18
C ILE A 284 -2.68 -15.45 -1.90
N LYS A 285 -3.57 -16.45 -1.85
CA LYS A 285 -3.20 -17.86 -1.65
C LYS A 285 -2.35 -18.40 -2.81
N GLU A 286 -2.73 -18.12 -4.06
CA GLU A 286 -1.96 -18.50 -5.25
C GLU A 286 -0.58 -17.82 -5.29
N GLY A 287 -0.47 -16.61 -4.74
CA GLY A 287 0.80 -15.93 -4.51
C GLY A 287 1.71 -16.58 -3.46
N GLY A 288 1.21 -17.59 -2.73
CA GLY A 288 1.96 -18.38 -1.75
C GLY A 288 1.79 -17.91 -0.30
N VAL A 289 0.98 -16.88 -0.06
CA VAL A 289 0.68 -16.40 1.29
C VAL A 289 -0.28 -17.39 1.98
N ARG A 290 -0.05 -17.63 3.27
CA ARG A 290 -0.77 -18.68 4.03
C ARG A 290 -1.84 -18.15 4.97
N GLN A 291 -1.75 -16.88 5.33
CA GLN A 291 -2.57 -16.26 6.36
C GLN A 291 -2.90 -14.83 5.95
N VAL A 292 -4.07 -14.35 6.34
CA VAL A 292 -4.50 -12.97 6.16
C VAL A 292 -5.07 -12.46 7.47
N VAL A 293 -5.02 -11.15 7.68
CA VAL A 293 -5.80 -10.50 8.73
C VAL A 293 -6.97 -9.76 8.09
N TYR A 294 -8.18 -10.07 8.54
CA TYR A 294 -9.35 -9.31 8.12
C TYR A 294 -9.50 -8.06 8.98
N HIS A 295 -9.35 -6.90 8.37
CA HIS A 295 -9.58 -5.61 9.00
C HIS A 295 -11.02 -5.15 8.73
N ASN A 296 -11.83 -5.09 9.78
CA ASN A 296 -13.19 -4.56 9.70
C ASN A 296 -13.25 -3.12 10.23
N TYR A 297 -13.89 -2.24 9.46
CA TYR A 297 -14.43 -0.98 9.98
C TYR A 297 -15.95 -1.16 10.16
N ALA A 298 -16.38 -1.39 11.41
CA ALA A 298 -17.71 -1.83 11.86
C ALA A 298 -17.88 -3.37 12.03
N HIS A 299 -18.98 -3.94 11.53
CA HIS A 299 -19.35 -5.36 11.67
C HIS A 299 -19.20 -6.10 10.34
N LEU A 300 -19.00 -7.42 10.41
CA LEU A 300 -19.00 -8.28 9.22
C LEU A 300 -20.41 -8.36 8.67
N THR A 301 -20.55 -8.32 7.35
CA THR A 301 -21.84 -8.67 6.73
C THR A 301 -22.08 -10.18 6.82
N SER A 302 -23.34 -10.60 6.69
CA SER A 302 -23.70 -12.04 6.65
C SER A 302 -23.00 -12.80 5.52
N GLY A 303 -22.86 -12.17 4.35
CA GLY A 303 -22.14 -12.74 3.22
C GLY A 303 -20.65 -12.92 3.48
N GLU A 304 -19.99 -11.92 4.06
CA GLU A 304 -18.56 -12.02 4.43
C GLU A 304 -18.34 -13.07 5.51
N TRP A 305 -19.18 -13.11 6.54
CA TRP A 305 -19.07 -14.10 7.61
C TRP A 305 -19.30 -15.53 7.12
N SER A 306 -20.30 -15.74 6.26
CA SER A 306 -20.56 -17.05 5.63
C SER A 306 -19.35 -17.51 4.81
N MET A 307 -18.77 -16.62 4.00
CA MET A 307 -17.60 -16.94 3.18
C MET A 307 -16.35 -17.20 4.02
N LEU A 308 -16.05 -16.33 5.00
CA LEU A 308 -14.88 -16.45 5.88
C LEU A 308 -14.93 -17.72 6.74
N SER A 309 -16.11 -18.09 7.24
CA SER A 309 -16.30 -19.30 8.03
C SER A 309 -16.17 -20.57 7.17
N GLU A 310 -16.69 -20.56 5.94
CA GLU A 310 -16.50 -21.63 4.96
C GLU A 310 -15.02 -21.88 4.66
N ILE A 311 -14.25 -20.84 4.32
CA ILE A 311 -12.80 -20.99 4.04
C ILE A 311 -12.00 -21.39 5.27
N SER A 312 -12.51 -21.10 6.47
CA SER A 312 -11.89 -21.47 7.75
C SER A 312 -12.29 -22.88 8.22
N GLY A 313 -13.14 -23.57 7.47
CA GLY A 313 -13.43 -25.00 7.61
C GLY A 313 -14.86 -25.35 8.02
N THR A 314 -15.61 -24.45 8.68
CA THR A 314 -17.02 -24.70 9.01
C THR A 314 -17.86 -23.51 8.61
N ALA A 315 -18.64 -23.66 7.54
CA ALA A 315 -19.54 -22.62 7.06
C ALA A 315 -20.60 -22.29 8.12
N TRP A 316 -20.68 -21.01 8.47
CA TRP A 316 -21.77 -20.45 9.24
C TRP A 316 -23.04 -20.40 8.39
N ARG A 317 -24.20 -20.63 9.01
CA ARG A 317 -25.51 -20.45 8.37
C ARG A 317 -26.36 -19.52 9.25
N PRO A 318 -27.16 -18.62 8.66
CA PRO A 318 -28.12 -17.81 9.41
C PRO A 318 -29.01 -18.70 10.30
N GLY A 319 -29.18 -18.32 11.57
CA GLY A 319 -29.98 -19.09 12.53
C GLY A 319 -29.36 -20.41 13.02
N SER A 320 -28.17 -20.80 12.55
CA SER A 320 -27.42 -21.95 13.09
C SER A 320 -26.50 -21.58 14.25
N GLY A 321 -26.59 -20.33 14.73
CA GLY A 321 -25.79 -19.87 15.85
C GLY A 321 -26.00 -20.78 17.05
N THR A 322 -24.92 -21.36 17.58
CA THR A 322 -24.89 -21.73 18.98
C THR A 322 -25.32 -20.48 19.78
N GLN A 323 -26.06 -20.63 20.87
CA GLN A 323 -26.49 -19.51 21.75
C GLN A 323 -25.35 -18.58 22.23
N SER A 324 -24.09 -18.85 21.86
CA SER A 324 -22.86 -18.11 22.17
C SER A 324 -22.02 -17.67 20.95
N GLY A 325 -22.50 -17.76 19.71
CA GLY A 325 -21.73 -17.44 18.49
C GLY A 325 -21.90 -15.99 18.00
N TYR A 326 -20.92 -15.45 17.25
CA TYR A 326 -21.08 -14.16 16.57
C TYR A 326 -22.18 -14.22 15.51
N GLU A 327 -23.07 -13.22 15.53
CA GLU A 327 -24.13 -13.03 14.55
C GLU A 327 -24.03 -11.62 13.96
N PRO A 328 -23.87 -11.49 12.63
CA PRO A 328 -23.90 -10.20 11.93
C PRO A 328 -25.20 -9.43 12.25
N PRO A 329 -25.13 -8.12 12.55
CA PRO A 329 -26.30 -7.32 12.94
C PRO A 329 -27.23 -6.96 11.77
N ASP A 330 -26.95 -7.48 10.58
CA ASP A 330 -27.58 -7.14 9.30
C ASP A 330 -28.75 -8.07 8.94
N LEU A 331 -29.12 -8.97 9.86
CA LEU A 331 -30.23 -9.91 9.70
C LEU A 331 -31.59 -9.23 9.85
#